data_AF-A0A3E4MKX6-F1
#
_entry.id   AF-A0A3E4MKX6-F1
#
_cell.length_a   1.000
_cell.length_b   1.000
_cell.length_c   1.000
_cell.angle_alpha   90.00
_cell.angle_beta   90.00
_cell.angle_gamma   90.00
#
_symmetry.space_group_name_H-M   'P 1'
#
loop_
_entity.id
_entity.type
_entity.pdbx_description
1 polymer ?
#
loop_
_entity_poly.entity_id
_entity_poly.type
_entity_poly.pdbx_seq_one_letter_code
_entity_poly.pdbx_strand_id
1 'polypeptide(L)'
;MASKESAADTRRYFLQTAFLQKAVEASKIKVSKKEAEKWAQKMMRAMDQQLANNGEDFKKYYEGTGTTEKELMDEFIKEAELIKKDIAISKGEEYIGTLIDASYN
;
A
#
# COMPACT_ATOMS: atom_id res chain seq x y z
N MET A 1 2.46 -44.11 -3.70
CA MET A 1 1.16 -43.45 -3.50
C MET A 1 1.36 -42.42 -2.40
N ALA A 2 1.12 -41.14 -2.65
CA ALA A 2 1.12 -40.13 -1.58
C ALA A 2 0.07 -40.53 -0.54
N SER A 3 0.40 -40.47 0.76
CA SER A 3 -0.55 -40.82 1.82
C SER A 3 -1.76 -39.88 1.76
N LYS A 4 -2.95 -40.35 2.13
CA LYS A 4 -4.16 -39.50 2.15
C LYS A 4 -4.00 -38.28 3.08
N GLU A 5 -3.12 -38.35 4.08
CA GLU A 5 -2.69 -37.23 4.92
C GLU A 5 -2.03 -36.13 4.10
N SER A 6 -1.06 -36.46 3.24
CA SER A 6 -0.37 -35.48 2.38
C SER A 6 -1.34 -34.73 1.45
N ALA A 7 -2.38 -35.40 0.95
CA ALA A 7 -3.41 -34.76 0.13
C ALA A 7 -4.35 -33.86 0.95
N ALA A 8 -4.66 -34.23 2.19
CA ALA A 8 -5.46 -33.42 3.10
C ALA A 8 -4.71 -32.17 3.58
N ASP A 9 -3.41 -32.29 3.85
CA ASP A 9 -2.54 -31.18 4.26
C ASP A 9 -2.35 -30.19 3.12
N THR A 10 -2.12 -30.69 1.90
CA THR A 10 -2.06 -29.85 0.70
C THR A 10 -3.36 -29.08 0.48
N ARG A 11 -4.52 -29.72 0.68
CA ARG A 11 -5.83 -29.06 0.56
C ARG A 11 -6.07 -28.02 1.65
N ARG A 12 -5.61 -28.30 2.88
CA ARG A 12 -5.72 -27.38 4.02
C ARG A 12 -4.85 -26.14 3.79
N TYR A 13 -3.63 -26.31 3.29
CA TYR A 13 -2.74 -25.22 2.89
C TYR A 13 -3.43 -24.28 1.88
N PHE A 14 -3.94 -24.82 0.77
CA PHE A 14 -4.62 -24.00 -0.25
C PHE A 14 -5.85 -23.25 0.28
N LEU A 15 -6.64 -23.89 1.15
CA LEU A 15 -7.81 -23.25 1.77
C LEU A 15 -7.42 -22.12 2.73
N GLN A 16 -6.33 -22.28 3.50
CA GLN A 16 -5.81 -21.25 4.40
C GLN A 16 -5.30 -20.04 3.60
N THR A 17 -4.52 -20.27 2.54
CA THR A 17 -4.03 -19.19 1.65
C THR A 17 -5.18 -18.44 0.98
N ALA A 18 -6.17 -19.16 0.43
CA ALA A 18 -7.32 -18.53 -0.22
C ALA A 18 -8.21 -17.73 0.75
N PHE A 19 -8.35 -18.19 2.00
CA PHE A 19 -9.08 -17.46 3.04
C PHE A 19 -8.37 -16.14 3.39
N LEU A 20 -7.05 -16.16 3.47
CA LEU A 20 -6.26 -14.98 3.81
C LEU A 20 -6.30 -13.91 2.73
N GLN A 21 -6.17 -14.29 1.47
CA GLN A 21 -6.31 -13.36 0.34
C GLN A 21 -7.64 -12.60 0.44
N LYS A 22 -8.74 -13.31 0.70
CA LYS A 22 -10.06 -12.70 0.89
C LYS A 22 -10.14 -11.82 2.14
N ALA A 23 -9.52 -12.22 3.25
CA ALA A 23 -9.50 -11.43 4.48
C ALA A 23 -8.73 -10.11 4.30
N VAL A 24 -7.64 -10.15 3.53
CA VAL A 24 -6.83 -8.99 3.19
C VAL A 24 -7.58 -8.06 2.23
N GLU A 25 -8.19 -8.60 1.17
CA GLU A 25 -9.07 -7.84 0.25
C GLU A 25 -10.23 -7.17 1.00
N ALA A 26 -10.82 -7.86 1.99
CA ALA A 26 -11.88 -7.33 2.83
C ALA A 26 -11.38 -6.36 3.92
N SER A 27 -10.06 -6.26 4.13
CA SER A 27 -9.51 -5.48 5.23
C SER A 27 -9.72 -3.98 5.00
N LYS A 28 -10.36 -3.35 5.98
CA LYS A 28 -10.56 -1.89 6.02
C LYS A 28 -9.47 -1.26 6.88
N ILE A 29 -8.21 -1.45 6.50
CA ILE A 29 -7.09 -0.78 7.16
C ILE A 29 -7.28 0.74 7.00
N LYS A 30 -7.30 1.43 8.13
CA LYS A 30 -7.32 2.90 8.18
C LYS A 30 -5.91 3.39 8.45
N VAL A 31 -5.39 4.21 7.53
CA VAL A 31 -4.14 4.94 7.75
C VAL A 31 -4.45 6.13 8.64
N SER A 32 -3.59 6.42 9.61
CA SER A 32 -3.79 7.59 10.45
C SER A 32 -3.53 8.87 9.65
N LYS A 33 -4.34 9.92 9.86
CA LYS A 33 -4.19 11.20 9.17
C LYS A 33 -2.77 11.76 9.29
N LYS A 34 -2.15 11.64 10.47
CA LYS A 34 -0.78 12.10 10.74
C LYS A 34 0.28 11.36 9.91
N GLU A 35 0.09 10.07 9.67
CA GLU A 35 1.01 9.30 8.81
C GLU A 35 0.82 9.63 7.34
N ALA A 36 -0.44 9.84 6.91
CA ALA A 36 -0.76 10.28 5.56
C ALA A 36 -0.17 11.67 5.28
N GLU A 37 -0.34 12.63 6.19
CA GLU A 37 0.26 13.98 6.09
C GLU A 37 1.79 13.91 5.99
N LYS A 38 2.44 13.09 6.81
CA LYS A 38 3.91 12.92 6.75
C LYS A 38 4.37 12.35 5.41
N TRP A 39 3.55 11.52 4.77
CA TRP A 39 3.84 10.96 3.44
C TRP A 39 3.54 11.96 2.33
N ALA A 40 2.42 12.66 2.39
CA ALA A 40 2.09 13.73 1.47
C ALA A 40 3.18 14.81 1.46
N GLN A 41 3.73 15.17 2.62
CA GLN A 41 4.88 16.08 2.71
C GLN A 41 6.14 15.54 2.00
N LYS A 42 6.37 14.23 2.01
CA LYS A 42 7.47 13.63 1.25
C LYS A 42 7.21 13.68 -0.26
N MET A 43 5.97 13.45 -0.68
CA MET A 43 5.56 13.56 -2.08
C MET A 43 5.71 15.00 -2.59
N MET A 44 5.26 16.00 -1.80
CA MET A 44 5.48 17.42 -2.09
C MET A 44 6.96 17.75 -2.30
N ARG A 45 7.85 17.26 -1.41
CA ARG A 45 9.30 17.48 -1.56
C ARG A 45 9.89 16.81 -2.79
N ALA A 46 9.43 15.61 -3.13
CA ALA A 46 9.88 14.91 -4.33
C ALA A 46 9.43 15.64 -5.60
N MET A 47 8.20 16.17 -5.59
CA MET A 47 7.67 16.98 -6.67
C MET A 47 8.44 18.30 -6.81
N ASP A 48 8.74 18.98 -5.70
CA ASP A 48 9.58 20.19 -5.68
C ASP A 48 10.92 19.96 -6.39
N GLN A 49 11.58 18.85 -6.06
CA GLN A 49 12.83 18.46 -6.70
C GLN A 49 12.67 18.18 -8.19
N GLN A 50 11.58 17.52 -8.60
CA GLN A 50 11.30 17.27 -10.01
C GLN A 50 11.03 18.56 -10.80
N LEU A 51 10.25 19.49 -10.23
CA LEU A 51 9.98 20.79 -10.83
C LEU A 51 11.28 21.58 -11.00
N ALA A 52 12.10 21.65 -9.94
CA ALA A 52 13.39 22.33 -9.97
C ALA A 52 14.33 21.74 -11.05
N ASN A 53 14.37 20.41 -11.19
CA ASN A 53 15.15 19.75 -12.24
C ASN A 53 14.68 20.09 -13.65
N ASN A 54 13.40 20.45 -13.82
CA ASN A 54 12.81 20.85 -15.09
C ASN A 54 12.85 22.38 -15.33
N GLY A 55 13.49 23.15 -14.43
CA GLY A 55 13.50 24.62 -14.52
C GLY A 55 12.15 25.26 -14.17
N GLU A 56 11.27 24.50 -13.55
CA GLU A 56 9.98 24.93 -13.04
C GLU A 56 10.01 25.10 -11.52
N ASP A 57 8.96 25.72 -10.99
CA ASP A 57 8.72 25.83 -9.56
C ASP A 57 7.22 25.66 -9.29
N PHE A 58 6.85 25.54 -8.02
CA PHE A 58 5.44 25.41 -7.66
C PHE A 58 4.59 26.60 -8.09
N LYS A 59 5.16 27.81 -8.18
CA LYS A 59 4.39 28.98 -8.58
C LYS A 59 3.93 28.85 -10.04
N LYS A 60 4.84 28.50 -10.95
CA LYS A 60 4.53 28.20 -12.35
C LYS A 60 3.58 27.01 -12.48
N TYR A 61 3.78 25.97 -11.65
CA TYR A 61 2.90 24.80 -11.63
C TYR A 61 1.46 25.19 -11.25
N TYR A 62 1.28 25.99 -10.19
CA TYR A 62 -0.04 26.48 -9.78
C TYR A 62 -0.68 27.41 -10.82
N GLU A 63 0.10 28.29 -11.45
CA GLU A 63 -0.37 29.16 -12.53
C GLU A 63 -0.81 28.36 -13.77
N GLY A 64 -0.09 27.28 -14.11
CA GLY A 64 -0.38 26.45 -15.29
C GLY A 64 -1.54 25.46 -15.09
N THR A 65 -1.75 24.98 -13.86
CA THR A 65 -2.78 23.98 -13.55
C THR A 65 -4.04 24.59 -12.94
N GLY A 66 -3.94 25.81 -12.40
CA GLY A 66 -5.00 26.45 -11.62
C GLY A 66 -5.23 25.82 -10.24
N THR A 67 -4.35 24.92 -9.79
CA THR A 67 -4.44 24.30 -8.45
C THR A 67 -3.77 25.17 -7.39
N THR A 68 -4.07 24.90 -6.12
CA THR A 68 -3.43 25.53 -4.97
C THR A 68 -2.59 24.54 -4.17
N GLU A 69 -1.65 25.05 -3.36
CA GLU A 69 -0.86 24.21 -2.44
C GLU A 69 -1.75 23.35 -1.54
N LYS A 70 -2.88 23.89 -1.09
CA LYS A 70 -3.81 23.17 -0.22
C LYS A 70 -4.49 22.03 -0.96
N GLU A 71 -4.98 22.27 -2.18
CA GLU A 71 -5.63 21.23 -2.98
C GLU A 71 -4.64 20.13 -3.35
N LEU A 72 -3.43 20.50 -3.74
CA LEU A 72 -2.35 19.55 -4.03
C LEU A 72 -1.96 18.72 -2.80
N MET A 73 -1.89 19.34 -1.62
CA MET A 73 -1.63 18.62 -0.36
C MET A 73 -2.77 17.65 -0.03
N ASP A 74 -4.03 18.08 -0.18
CA ASP A 74 -5.20 17.23 0.06
C ASP A 74 -5.24 16.04 -0.92
N GLU A 75 -4.83 16.24 -2.17
CA GLU A 75 -4.64 15.16 -3.15
C GLU A 75 -3.55 14.18 -2.73
N PHE A 76 -2.37 14.67 -2.34
CA PHE A 76 -1.30 13.81 -1.87
C PHE A 76 -1.61 13.08 -0.57
N ILE A 77 -2.43 13.64 0.31
CA ILE A 77 -2.92 12.93 1.51
C ILE A 77 -3.79 11.74 1.10
N LYS A 78 -4.74 11.94 0.18
CA LYS A 78 -5.60 10.85 -0.31
C LYS A 78 -4.76 9.75 -0.97
N GLU A 79 -3.80 10.13 -1.80
CA GLU A 79 -2.91 9.19 -2.47
C GLU A 79 -2.03 8.43 -1.47
N ALA A 80 -1.49 9.13 -0.46
CA ALA A 80 -0.71 8.53 0.60
C ALA A 80 -1.51 7.51 1.43
N GLU A 81 -2.79 7.78 1.72
CA GLU A 81 -3.68 6.85 2.41
C GLU A 81 -3.89 5.55 1.61
N LEU A 82 -4.10 5.66 0.29
CA LEU A 82 -4.27 4.52 -0.60
C LEU A 82 -2.99 3.67 -0.66
N ILE A 83 -1.85 4.28 -1.00
CA ILE A 83 -0.57 3.58 -1.11
C ILE A 83 -0.19 2.90 0.20
N LYS A 84 -0.43 3.56 1.35
CA LYS A 84 -0.11 2.98 2.65
C LYS A 84 -1.00 1.80 3.01
N LYS A 85 -2.28 1.87 2.65
CA LYS A 85 -3.22 0.77 2.84
C LYS A 85 -2.77 -0.45 2.05
N ASP A 86 -2.39 -0.26 0.79
CA ASP A 86 -1.93 -1.33 -0.09
C ASP A 86 -0.62 -1.97 0.42
N ILE A 87 0.36 -1.15 0.84
CA ILE A 87 1.61 -1.66 1.45
C ILE A 87 1.32 -2.48 2.72
N ALA A 88 0.39 -2.04 3.56
CA ALA A 88 0.04 -2.75 4.78
C ALA A 88 -0.66 -4.09 4.48
N ILE A 89 -1.55 -4.10 3.50
CA ILE A 89 -2.20 -5.29 2.94
C ILE A 89 -1.14 -6.29 2.45
N SER A 90 -0.25 -5.88 1.54
CA SER A 90 0.77 -6.77 0.96
C SER A 90 1.72 -7.33 2.01
N LYS A 91 2.15 -6.51 2.98
CA LYS A 91 2.98 -6.99 4.11
C LYS A 91 2.26 -7.99 5.00
N GLY A 92 0.95 -7.81 5.19
CA GLY A 92 0.11 -8.75 5.92
C GLY A 92 0.02 -10.10 5.19
N GLU A 93 -0.20 -10.08 3.87
CA GLU A 93 -0.21 -11.30 3.03
C GLU A 93 1.13 -12.04 3.11
N GLU A 94 2.23 -11.32 2.92
CA GLU A 94 3.58 -11.89 2.98
C GLU A 94 3.85 -12.53 4.35
N TYR A 95 3.62 -11.80 5.44
CA TYR A 95 3.87 -12.29 6.79
C TYR A 95 3.07 -13.57 7.07
N ILE A 96 1.78 -13.59 6.75
CA ILE A 96 0.95 -14.76 7.04
C ILE A 96 1.31 -15.93 6.12
N GLY A 97 1.65 -15.67 4.85
CA GLY A 97 2.19 -16.69 3.94
C GLY A 97 3.40 -17.41 4.54
N THR A 98 4.36 -16.66 5.10
CA THR A 98 5.53 -17.26 5.76
C THR A 98 5.17 -18.13 6.98
N LEU A 99 4.16 -17.74 7.76
CA LEU A 99 3.70 -18.54 8.90
C LEU A 99 3.03 -19.85 8.47
N ILE A 100 2.26 -19.82 7.38
CA ILE A 100 1.70 -21.03 6.79
C ILE A 100 2.85 -21.91 6.30
N ASP A 101 3.76 -21.40 5.48
CA ASP A 101 4.88 -22.20 4.95
C ASP A 101 5.72 -22.83 6.08
N ALA A 102 5.97 -22.11 7.17
CA ALA A 102 6.67 -22.63 8.34
C ALA A 102 5.90 -23.75 9.07
N SER A 103 4.57 -23.82 8.94
CA SER A 103 3.72 -24.83 9.58
C SER A 103 3.64 -26.14 8.78
N TYR A 104 4.11 -26.16 7.53
CA TYR A 104 4.09 -27.33 6.63
C TYR A 104 5.48 -27.82 6.22
N ASN A 105 6.55 -27.22 6.76
CA ASN A 105 7.94 -27.68 6.65
C ASN A 105 8.39 -28.34 7.96
#